data_AF-B9XMH6-F1
#
_entry.id   AF-B9XMH6-F1
#
_cell.length_a   1.000
_cell.length_b   1.000
_cell.length_c   1.000
_cell.angle_alpha   90.00
_cell.angle_beta   90.00
_cell.angle_gamma   90.00
#
_symmetry.space_group_name_H-M   'P 1'
#
loop_
_entity.id
_entity.type
_entity.pdbx_description
1 polymer ?
#
loop_
_entity_poly.entity_id
_entity_poly.type
_entity_poly.pdbx_seq_one_letter_code
_entity_poly.pdbx_strand_id
1 'polypeptide(L)'
;MAPEPPKKPLTRFGPIVRDVALIFVLNLIGGFIAAVAANGTQKGEQQFLRAILLCNLSFGTLGFTISACLAPGNRWRHLHYVGLGVWLTGLINVVFAGIGIGQWVLSLFVIFIMEVIGGAISYAFKRDSNPST
;
A
#
# COMPACT_ATOMS: atom_id res chain seq x y z
N MET A 1 -48.59 -0.53 -2.47
CA MET A 1 -47.19 -0.43 -2.94
C MET A 1 -46.31 -0.43 -1.70
N ALA A 2 -45.68 -1.56 -1.38
CA ALA A 2 -44.81 -1.64 -0.20
C ALA A 2 -43.51 -0.87 -0.48
N PRO A 3 -42.98 -0.08 0.47
CA PRO A 3 -41.68 0.56 0.29
C PRO A 3 -40.60 -0.51 0.16
N GLU A 4 -39.76 -0.39 -0.87
CA GLU A 4 -38.63 -1.30 -1.07
C GLU A 4 -37.74 -1.32 0.18
N PRO A 5 -37.23 -2.51 0.60
CA PRO A 5 -36.37 -2.59 1.76
C PRO A 5 -35.13 -1.71 1.55
N PRO A 6 -34.66 -0.98 2.58
CA PRO A 6 -33.49 -0.13 2.44
C PRO A 6 -32.32 -0.99 1.98
N LYS A 7 -31.73 -0.65 0.82
CA LYS A 7 -30.48 -1.25 0.34
C LYS A 7 -29.47 -1.10 1.48
N LYS A 8 -29.15 -2.21 2.16
CA LYS A 8 -28.14 -2.24 3.21
C LYS A 8 -26.90 -1.55 2.64
N PRO A 9 -26.31 -0.56 3.33
CA PRO A 9 -25.03 -0.02 2.91
C PRO A 9 -24.06 -1.20 2.97
N LEU A 10 -23.67 -1.71 1.80
CA LEU A 10 -22.60 -2.69 1.69
C LEU A 10 -21.44 -2.12 2.47
N THR A 11 -21.14 -2.78 3.57
CA THR A 11 -20.17 -2.41 4.60
C THR A 11 -18.98 -1.69 3.99
N ARG A 12 -18.66 -0.50 4.51
CA ARG A 12 -17.61 0.47 4.11
C ARG A 12 -16.16 -0.09 4.02
N PHE A 13 -15.96 -1.40 4.00
CA PHE A 13 -14.68 -2.08 3.83
C PHE A 13 -14.30 -2.31 2.37
N GLY A 14 -15.23 -2.25 1.42
CA GLY A 14 -14.95 -2.43 -0.01
C GLY A 14 -13.80 -1.55 -0.53
N PRO A 15 -13.78 -0.24 -0.23
CA PRO A 15 -12.66 0.63 -0.60
C PRO A 15 -11.32 0.24 0.05
N ILE A 16 -11.34 -0.25 1.29
CA ILE A 16 -10.11 -0.68 2.01
C ILE A 16 -9.52 -1.90 1.32
N VAL A 17 -10.34 -2.91 1.04
CA VAL A 17 -9.89 -4.15 0.38
C VAL A 17 -9.37 -3.86 -1.03
N ARG A 18 -10.04 -2.98 -1.79
CA ARG A 18 -9.56 -2.53 -3.09
C ARG A 18 -8.17 -1.90 -2.99
N ASP A 19 -7.96 -1.01 -2.02
CA ASP A 19 -6.69 -0.28 -1.88
C ASP A 19 -5.55 -1.22 -1.44
N VAL A 20 -5.83 -2.16 -0.54
CA VAL A 20 -4.88 -3.23 -0.16
C VAL A 20 -4.53 -4.09 -1.37
N ALA A 21 -5.53 -4.50 -2.17
CA ALA A 21 -5.30 -5.28 -3.38
C ALA A 21 -4.46 -4.52 -4.41
N LEU A 22 -4.71 -3.22 -4.59
CA LEU A 22 -3.90 -2.36 -5.47
C LEU A 22 -2.43 -2.32 -5.02
N ILE A 23 -2.17 -2.04 -3.73
CA ILE A 23 -0.81 -2.01 -3.18
C ILE A 23 -0.14 -3.39 -3.30
N PHE A 24 -0.90 -4.45 -3.08
CA PHE A 24 -0.40 -5.82 -3.21
C PHE A 24 0.03 -6.14 -4.66
N VAL A 25 -0.81 -5.82 -5.64
CA VAL A 25 -0.51 -6.03 -7.07
C VAL A 25 0.69 -5.17 -7.51
N LEU A 26 0.75 -3.92 -7.05
CA LEU A 26 1.88 -3.01 -7.29
C LEU A 26 3.20 -3.58 -6.74
N ASN A 27 3.19 -4.14 -5.53
CA ASN A 27 4.35 -4.81 -4.95
C ASN A 27 4.72 -6.09 -5.72
N LEU A 28 3.75 -6.87 -6.19
CA LEU A 28 4.03 -8.04 -7.04
C LEU A 28 4.70 -7.63 -8.35
N ILE A 29 4.21 -6.56 -8.98
CA ILE A 29 4.83 -6.00 -10.20
C ILE A 29 6.25 -5.50 -9.88
N GLY A 30 6.44 -4.78 -8.77
CA GLY A 30 7.76 -4.30 -8.34
C GLY A 30 8.76 -5.44 -8.12
N GLY A 31 8.32 -6.51 -7.45
CA GLY A 31 9.11 -7.72 -7.25
C GLY A 31 9.44 -8.42 -8.57
N PHE A 32 8.49 -8.51 -9.49
CA PHE A 32 8.69 -9.11 -10.82
C PHE A 32 9.69 -8.30 -11.66
N ILE A 33 9.54 -6.98 -11.72
CA ILE A 33 10.48 -6.09 -12.44
C ILE A 33 11.89 -6.24 -11.87
N ALA A 34 12.01 -6.24 -10.54
CA ALA A 34 13.32 -6.41 -9.91
C ALA A 34 13.91 -7.79 -10.21
N ALA A 35 13.09 -8.86 -10.23
CA ALA A 35 13.53 -10.22 -10.53
C ALA A 35 14.04 -10.34 -11.97
N VAL A 36 13.31 -9.76 -12.94
CA VAL A 36 13.73 -9.71 -14.34
C VAL A 36 15.01 -8.87 -14.51
N ALA A 37 15.13 -7.75 -13.80
CA ALA A 37 16.32 -6.90 -13.86
C ALA A 37 17.57 -7.56 -13.27
N ALA A 38 17.41 -8.53 -12.36
CA ALA A 38 18.52 -9.22 -11.71
C ALA A 38 19.04 -10.46 -12.46
N ASN A 39 18.50 -10.77 -13.65
CA ASN A 39 18.82 -11.99 -14.40
C ASN A 39 20.33 -12.21 -14.57
N GLY A 40 20.90 -13.10 -13.74
CA GLY A 40 22.17 -13.80 -13.99
C GLY A 40 23.47 -13.21 -13.43
N THR A 41 23.48 -12.14 -12.64
CA THR A 41 24.74 -11.58 -12.10
C THR A 41 24.90 -11.77 -10.59
N GLN A 42 25.92 -12.52 -10.15
CA GLN A 42 26.25 -12.73 -8.73
C GLN A 42 26.75 -11.45 -8.02
N LYS A 43 27.25 -10.45 -8.76
CA LYS A 43 27.47 -9.08 -8.24
C LYS A 43 26.17 -8.29 -8.07
N GLY A 44 25.06 -8.84 -8.57
CA GLY A 44 23.74 -8.24 -8.64
C GLY A 44 22.88 -8.48 -7.40
N GLU A 45 23.26 -9.31 -6.42
CA GLU A 45 22.42 -9.58 -5.24
C GLU A 45 22.16 -8.31 -4.41
N GLN A 46 23.19 -7.48 -4.21
CA GLN A 46 23.05 -6.22 -3.50
C GLN A 46 22.33 -5.15 -4.33
N GLN A 47 22.50 -5.16 -5.66
CA GLN A 47 21.76 -4.28 -6.57
C GLN A 47 20.28 -4.70 -6.68
N PHE A 48 20.00 -6.00 -6.64
CA PHE A 48 18.68 -6.60 -6.66
C PHE A 48 17.91 -6.28 -5.40
N LEU A 49 18.54 -6.45 -4.22
CA LEU A 49 17.93 -6.05 -2.94
C LEU A 49 17.64 -4.54 -2.91
N ARG A 50 18.56 -3.70 -3.41
CA ARG A 50 18.33 -2.25 -3.52
C ARG A 50 17.22 -1.90 -4.50
N ALA A 51 17.16 -2.59 -5.65
CA ALA A 51 16.13 -2.39 -6.66
C ALA A 51 14.75 -2.80 -6.13
N ILE A 52 14.64 -3.97 -5.47
CA ILE A 52 13.41 -4.39 -4.79
C ILE A 52 12.99 -3.37 -3.74
N LEU A 53 13.93 -2.91 -2.90
CA LEU A 53 13.64 -1.94 -1.85
C LEU A 53 13.11 -0.64 -2.45
N LEU A 54 13.78 -0.10 -3.47
CA LEU A 54 13.37 1.13 -4.17
C LEU A 54 12.03 0.98 -4.88
N CYS A 55 11.79 -0.14 -5.57
CA CYS A 55 10.53 -0.42 -6.25
C CYS A 55 9.39 -0.55 -5.24
N ASN A 56 9.55 -1.34 -4.18
CA ASN A 56 8.53 -1.51 -3.15
C ASN A 56 8.26 -0.21 -2.40
N LEU A 57 9.29 0.60 -2.16
CA LEU A 57 9.12 1.90 -1.50
C LEU A 57 8.39 2.90 -2.40
N SER A 58 8.75 2.96 -3.68
CA SER A 58 8.11 3.86 -4.64
C SER A 58 6.67 3.45 -4.92
N PHE A 59 6.44 2.18 -5.25
CA PHE A 59 5.10 1.64 -5.53
C PHE A 59 4.22 1.59 -4.28
N GLY A 60 4.79 1.25 -3.11
CA GLY A 60 4.11 1.32 -1.83
C GLY A 60 3.66 2.74 -1.51
N THR A 61 4.57 3.72 -1.61
CA THR A 61 4.23 5.14 -1.38
C THR A 61 3.16 5.63 -2.36
N LEU A 62 3.26 5.27 -3.65
CA LEU A 62 2.23 5.60 -4.64
C LEU A 62 0.88 4.97 -4.30
N GLY A 63 0.86 3.69 -3.91
CA GLY A 63 -0.38 3.01 -3.51
C GLY A 63 -1.01 3.61 -2.26
N PHE A 64 -0.21 3.97 -1.25
CA PHE A 64 -0.69 4.72 -0.07
C PHE A 64 -1.20 6.11 -0.45
N THR A 65 -0.53 6.81 -1.36
CA THR A 65 -0.96 8.13 -1.85
C THR A 65 -2.30 8.05 -2.59
N ILE A 66 -2.48 7.06 -3.47
CA ILE A 66 -3.73 6.83 -4.20
C ILE A 66 -4.86 6.47 -3.23
N SER A 67 -4.58 5.58 -2.27
CA SER A 67 -5.53 5.20 -1.22
C SER A 67 -5.95 6.40 -0.37
N ALA A 68 -5.00 7.26 -0.01
CA ALA A 68 -5.24 8.49 0.74
C ALA A 68 -6.11 9.50 -0.04
N CYS A 69 -5.90 9.60 -1.35
CA CYS A 69 -6.70 10.44 -2.23
C CYS A 69 -8.14 9.94 -2.34
N LEU A 70 -8.34 8.62 -2.48
CA LEU A 70 -9.66 8.01 -2.66
C LEU A 70 -10.46 7.74 -1.36
N ALA A 71 -9.88 7.98 -0.19
CA ALA A 71 -10.54 7.70 1.08
C ALA A 71 -11.84 8.53 1.27
N PRO A 72 -13.02 7.89 1.40
CA PRO A 72 -14.33 8.57 1.45
C PRO A 72 -14.71 9.09 2.86
N GLY A 73 -13.76 9.19 3.80
CA GLY A 73 -14.04 9.51 5.20
C GLY A 73 -12.80 9.93 5.97
N ASN A 74 -12.66 9.47 7.22
CA ASN A 74 -11.49 9.78 8.05
C ASN A 74 -10.22 9.12 7.46
N ARG A 75 -9.48 9.90 6.67
CA ARG A 75 -8.35 9.48 5.84
C ARG A 75 -7.30 8.69 6.61
N TRP A 76 -6.85 9.24 7.73
CA TRP A 76 -5.84 8.61 8.57
C TRP A 76 -6.28 7.25 9.09
N ARG A 77 -7.56 7.13 9.48
CA ARG A 77 -8.10 5.85 9.95
C ARG A 77 -8.21 4.82 8.81
N HIS A 78 -8.54 5.26 7.60
CA HIS A 78 -8.55 4.41 6.39
C HIS A 78 -7.14 3.95 6.03
N LEU A 79 -6.17 4.86 5.98
CA LEU A 79 -4.77 4.52 5.74
C LEU A 79 -4.24 3.52 6.75
N HIS A 80 -4.57 3.67 8.03
CA HIS A 80 -4.09 2.75 9.06
C HIS A 80 -4.62 1.32 8.84
N TYR A 81 -5.88 1.17 8.45
CA TYR A 81 -6.44 -0.14 8.10
C TYR A 81 -5.80 -0.72 6.84
N VAL A 82 -5.53 0.12 5.83
CA VAL A 82 -4.83 -0.30 4.61
C VAL A 82 -3.39 -0.71 4.94
N GLY A 83 -2.69 0.05 5.78
CA GLY A 83 -1.33 -0.23 6.24
C GLY A 83 -1.23 -1.53 7.02
N LEU A 84 -2.17 -1.78 7.93
CA LEU A 84 -2.30 -3.06 8.63
C LEU A 84 -2.56 -4.20 7.64
N GLY A 85 -3.42 -4.00 6.64
CA GLY A 85 -3.68 -4.99 5.59
C GLY A 85 -2.41 -5.33 4.81
N VAL A 86 -1.66 -4.32 4.37
CA VAL A 86 -0.38 -4.50 3.66
C VAL A 86 0.65 -5.22 4.55
N TRP A 87 0.76 -4.83 5.81
CA TRP A 87 1.66 -5.50 6.76
C TRP A 87 1.30 -6.98 6.97
N LEU A 88 0.00 -7.30 7.08
CA LEU A 88 -0.49 -8.68 7.14
C LEU A 88 -0.23 -9.45 5.84
N THR A 89 -0.33 -8.83 4.66
CA THR A 89 0.07 -9.50 3.41
C THR A 89 1.57 -9.81 3.37
N GLY A 90 2.40 -9.02 4.07
CA GLY A 90 3.82 -9.31 4.26
C GLY A 90 4.11 -10.62 4.99
N LEU A 91 3.14 -11.15 5.74
CA LEU A 91 3.22 -12.45 6.43
C LEU A 91 3.29 -13.61 5.40
N ILE A 92 2.73 -13.42 4.20
CA ILE A 92 2.90 -14.35 3.07
C ILE A 92 4.39 -14.47 2.72
N ASN A 93 5.14 -13.36 2.72
CA ASN A 93 6.58 -13.42 2.43
C ASN A 93 7.38 -14.10 3.55
N VAL A 94 6.94 -14.00 4.80
CA VAL A 94 7.56 -14.75 5.92
C VAL A 94 7.37 -16.25 5.72
N VAL A 95 6.16 -16.67 5.35
CA VAL A 95 5.81 -18.09 5.20
C VAL A 95 6.39 -18.70 3.92
N PHE A 96 6.33 -18.00 2.79
CA PHE A 96 6.69 -18.53 1.47
C PHE A 96 8.09 -18.16 0.99
N ALA A 97 8.61 -16.99 1.39
CA ALA A 97 9.93 -16.50 0.96
C ALA A 97 11.01 -16.60 2.06
N GLY A 98 10.66 -17.11 3.25
CA GLY A 98 11.60 -17.33 4.34
C GLY A 98 12.15 -16.05 4.99
N ILE A 99 11.45 -14.92 4.82
CA ILE A 99 11.86 -13.66 5.46
C ILE A 99 11.78 -13.81 6.99
N GLY A 100 12.85 -13.41 7.70
CA GLY A 100 12.89 -13.51 9.15
C GLY A 100 11.81 -12.67 9.83
N ILE A 101 11.23 -13.20 10.92
CA ILE A 101 10.19 -12.51 11.71
C ILE A 101 10.65 -11.11 12.15
N GLY A 102 11.94 -10.95 12.49
CA GLY A 102 12.51 -9.65 12.83
C GLY A 102 12.45 -8.63 11.69
N GLN A 103 12.70 -9.04 10.43
CA GLN A 103 12.56 -8.17 9.27
C GLN A 103 11.09 -7.82 9.00
N TRP A 104 10.17 -8.76 9.21
CA TRP A 104 8.74 -8.49 9.09
C TRP A 104 8.24 -7.49 10.14
N VAL A 105 8.72 -7.57 11.39
CA VAL A 105 8.42 -6.55 12.40
C VAL A 105 9.04 -5.20 12.04
N LEU A 106 10.29 -5.16 11.55
CA LEU A 106 10.92 -3.93 11.08
C LEU A 106 10.19 -3.31 9.89
N SER A 107 9.55 -4.12 9.05
CA SER A 107 8.75 -3.63 7.92
C SER A 107 7.56 -2.76 8.38
N LEU A 108 7.07 -2.96 9.61
CA LEU A 108 5.99 -2.15 10.18
C LEU A 108 6.41 -0.67 10.30
N PHE A 109 7.65 -0.41 10.72
CA PHE A 109 8.20 0.94 10.78
C PHE A 109 8.33 1.57 9.39
N VAL A 110 8.77 0.78 8.41
CA VAL A 110 8.92 1.22 7.01
C VAL A 110 7.56 1.52 6.38
N ILE A 111 6.56 0.67 6.59
CA ILE A 111 5.17 0.86 6.14
C ILE A 111 4.58 2.11 6.79
N PHE A 112 4.81 2.33 8.08
CA PHE A 112 4.35 3.53 8.77
C PHE A 112 4.95 4.81 8.18
N ILE A 113 6.25 4.81 7.84
CA ILE A 113 6.87 5.95 7.14
C ILE A 113 6.21 6.19 5.78
N MET A 114 5.97 5.14 4.98
CA MET A 114 5.28 5.27 3.69
C MET A 114 3.84 5.75 3.85
N GLU A 115 3.14 5.32 4.90
CA GLU A 115 1.79 5.76 5.24
C GLU A 115 1.77 7.26 5.54
N VAL A 116 2.71 7.73 6.38
CA VAL A 116 2.84 9.16 6.73
C VAL A 116 3.21 9.98 5.50
N ILE A 117 4.17 9.53 4.69
CA ILE A 117 4.61 10.24 3.48
C ILE A 117 3.49 10.27 2.44
N GLY A 118 2.88 9.13 2.12
CA GLY A 118 1.79 9.05 1.14
C GLY A 118 0.54 9.81 1.60
N GLY A 119 0.24 9.75 2.90
CA GLY A 119 -0.78 10.56 3.54
C GLY A 119 -0.49 12.06 3.40
N ALA A 120 0.71 12.51 3.74
CA ALA A 120 1.13 13.91 3.63
C ALA A 120 1.13 14.42 2.18
N ILE A 121 1.61 13.63 1.22
CA ILE A 121 1.56 13.96 -0.21
C ILE A 121 0.11 14.11 -0.67
N SER A 122 -0.82 13.27 -0.20
CA SER A 122 -2.24 13.41 -0.53
C SER A 122 -2.87 14.72 -0.03
N TYR A 123 -2.32 15.34 1.01
CA TYR A 123 -2.74 16.66 1.47
C TYR A 123 -2.27 17.77 0.51
N ALA A 124 -1.08 17.63 -0.08
CA ALA A 124 -0.60 18.55 -1.10
C ALA A 124 -1.46 18.47 -2.38
N PHE A 125 -1.86 17.28 -2.80
CA PHE A 125 -2.73 17.10 -3.98
C PHE A 125 -4.20 17.48 -3.74
N LYS A 126 -4.67 17.55 -2.49
CA LYS A 126 -6.06 17.95 -2.17
C LYS A 126 -6.21 19.39 -1.64
N ARG A 127 -5.12 20.15 -1.56
CA ARG A 127 -5.18 21.62 -1.69
C ARG A 127 -5.17 21.90 -3.19
N ASP A 128 -6.24 22.30 -3.88
CA ASP A 128 -7.29 23.23 -3.52
C ASP A 128 -8.62 22.84 -4.17
N SER A 129 -9.66 22.76 -3.34
CA SER A 129 -11.02 23.10 -3.75
C SER A 129 -11.60 23.95 -2.62
N ASN A 130 -10.89 25.03 -2.29
CA ASN A 130 -11.53 26.11 -1.56
C ASN A 130 -12.12 27.06 -2.61
N PRO A 131 -13.45 27.12 -2.77
CA PRO A 131 -14.10 28.15 -3.54
C PRO A 131 -13.98 29.45 -2.74
N SER A 132 -12.87 30.17 -2.89
CA SER A 132 -12.83 31.56 -2.46
C SER A 132 -13.46 32.41 -3.54
N THR A 133 -14.76 32.68 -3.33
CA THR A 133 -15.48 33.94 -3.62
C THR A 133 -15.45 34.49 -5.04
#